data_AF-A0A7S0ZMI8-F1
#
_entry.id   AF-A0A7S0ZMI8-F1
#
_cell.length_a   1.000
_cell.length_b   1.000
_cell.length_c   1.000
_cell.angle_alpha   90.00
_cell.angle_beta   90.00
_cell.angle_gamma   90.00
#
_symmetry.space_group_name_H-M   'P 1'
#
loop_
_entity.id
_entity.type
_entity.pdbx_description
1 polymer ?
#
loop_
_entity_poly.entity_id
_entity_poly.type
_entity_poly.pdbx_seq_one_letter_code
_entity_poly.pdbx_strand_id
1 'polypeptide(L)'
;FGSSRSVSAQFWNLFAVMVKVKKVAAKVEAPKVKTASKPTELDAKKSEAKKPNASNPTLKQRVGKTPAKKMSEAEKAQLEKEAIAEIKEGLVAHLTPDNLHKPFCPGSWGPKYKEALGSYKSWLLTKPEEFVVVDVENHFVVRVVGDPGIEELKNRSTDKCSWTKNLNKAWTDYCSHIPREKRDFQEFIGVLPQPVRETKAKAVEATVPASKKRKAEPEKAATQKTQKDQSPEVKVEDESKPASPAKKKKKVKA
;
A
#
# COMPACT_ATOMS: atom_id res chain seq x y z
N PHE A 1 -62.70 13.73 2.72
CA PHE A 1 -62.60 12.27 2.84
C PHE A 1 -61.24 11.87 2.27
N GLY A 2 -60.16 11.89 3.04
CA GLY A 2 -59.76 10.82 3.99
C GLY A 2 -58.73 9.95 3.26
N SER A 3 -57.49 9.77 3.68
CA SER A 3 -57.05 9.41 5.02
C SER A 3 -55.56 9.71 5.17
N SER A 4 -55.23 10.48 6.20
CA SER A 4 -53.87 10.75 6.67
C SER A 4 -53.47 9.61 7.59
N ARG A 5 -52.42 8.84 7.26
CA ARG A 5 -51.83 7.87 8.18
C ARG A 5 -50.50 8.42 8.70
N SER A 6 -50.64 9.20 9.76
CA SER A 6 -49.61 9.43 10.78
C SER A 6 -49.28 8.09 11.44
N VAL A 7 -48.03 7.62 11.30
CA VAL A 7 -47.50 6.53 12.12
C VAL A 7 -46.56 7.19 13.13
N SER A 8 -47.16 7.43 14.29
CA SER A 8 -46.56 8.06 15.44
C SER A 8 -45.49 7.18 16.06
N ALA A 9 -44.54 7.86 16.69
CA ALA A 9 -43.47 7.35 17.53
C ALA A 9 -43.93 6.27 18.50
N GLN A 10 -43.13 5.21 18.67
CA GLN A 10 -42.76 4.58 19.95
C GLN A 10 -41.58 3.64 19.70
N PHE A 11 -40.37 3.95 20.20
CA PHE A 11 -39.39 2.97 20.70
C PHE A 11 -38.27 3.72 21.45
N TRP A 12 -38.66 4.34 22.57
CA TRP A 12 -37.76 4.58 23.68
C TRP A 12 -38.00 3.46 24.69
N ASN A 13 -37.07 2.51 24.83
CA ASN A 13 -36.59 2.02 26.13
C ASN A 13 -35.64 0.82 26.03
N LEU A 14 -34.77 0.76 27.05
CA LEU A 14 -34.02 -0.40 27.55
C LEU A 14 -32.75 -0.81 26.79
N PHE A 15 -31.64 -0.15 27.10
CA PHE A 15 -30.44 -0.85 27.60
C PHE A 15 -29.61 0.10 28.48
N ALA A 16 -30.08 0.31 29.72
CA ALA A 16 -29.22 0.74 30.81
C ALA A 16 -28.43 -0.49 31.30
N VAL A 17 -27.29 -0.78 30.66
CA VAL A 17 -26.34 -1.77 31.18
C VAL A 17 -25.48 -1.08 32.24
N MET A 18 -25.84 -1.27 33.50
CA MET A 18 -24.98 -1.00 34.65
C MET A 18 -23.70 -1.86 34.54
N VAL A 19 -22.59 -1.27 34.09
CA VAL A 19 -21.26 -1.86 34.26
C VAL A 19 -20.83 -1.63 35.70
N LYS A 20 -21.11 -2.61 36.56
CA LYS A 20 -20.61 -2.65 37.93
C LYS A 20 -19.11 -2.95 37.89
N VAL A 21 -18.29 -1.90 37.98
CA VAL A 21 -16.83 -1.99 38.08
C VAL A 21 -16.48 -2.68 39.41
N LYS A 22 -16.19 -3.98 39.34
CA LYS A 22 -15.65 -4.75 40.46
C LYS A 22 -14.15 -4.53 40.50
N LYS A 23 -13.74 -3.61 41.38
CA LYS A 23 -12.35 -3.33 41.77
C LYS A 23 -11.74 -4.60 42.38
N VAL A 24 -10.92 -5.31 41.61
CA VAL A 24 -10.08 -6.40 42.12
C VAL A 24 -8.64 -5.89 42.14
N ALA A 25 -8.17 -5.57 43.34
CA ALA A 25 -6.77 -5.30 43.62
C ALA A 25 -6.00 -6.63 43.55
N ALA A 26 -5.43 -6.95 42.39
CA ALA A 26 -4.51 -8.07 42.23
C ALA A 26 -3.07 -7.57 42.43
N LYS A 27 -2.56 -7.83 43.63
CA LYS A 27 -1.15 -7.77 44.01
C LYS A 27 -0.44 -8.92 43.28
N VAL A 28 0.19 -8.61 42.14
CA VAL A 28 1.02 -9.57 41.40
C VAL A 28 2.47 -9.35 41.81
N GLU A 29 2.99 -10.32 42.55
CA GLU A 29 4.40 -10.49 42.86
C GLU A 29 5.22 -10.66 41.58
N ALA A 30 6.39 -10.02 41.57
CA ALA A 30 7.35 -10.08 40.48
C ALA A 30 8.00 -11.47 40.38
N PRO A 31 7.99 -12.14 39.21
CA PRO A 31 8.85 -13.28 38.97
C PRO A 31 10.26 -12.80 38.58
N LYS A 32 11.20 -12.90 39.52
CA LYS A 32 12.64 -13.00 39.25
C LYS A 32 12.89 -14.27 38.44
N VAL A 33 13.21 -14.15 37.15
CA VAL A 33 13.78 -15.25 36.37
C VAL A 33 15.15 -14.84 35.83
N LYS A 34 16.04 -15.81 35.93
CA LYS A 34 17.50 -15.74 35.94
C LYS A 34 18.07 -15.65 34.53
N THR A 35 19.13 -14.86 34.49
CA THR A 35 20.38 -14.96 33.72
C THR A 35 20.77 -16.35 33.16
N ALA A 36 21.47 -16.29 32.01
CA ALA A 36 22.24 -17.33 31.28
C ALA A 36 21.41 -18.09 30.22
N SER A 37 21.79 -18.19 28.95
CA SER A 37 23.14 -18.40 28.41
C SER A 37 23.23 -18.20 26.88
N LYS A 38 24.31 -17.52 26.47
CA LYS A 38 25.27 -17.76 25.37
C LYS A 38 24.82 -17.79 23.89
N PRO A 39 25.57 -17.13 22.98
CA PRO A 39 25.25 -17.00 21.56
C PRO A 39 25.77 -18.19 20.74
N THR A 40 25.02 -18.59 19.71
CA THR A 40 25.50 -19.52 18.68
C THR A 40 25.70 -18.76 17.38
N GLU A 41 26.98 -18.59 17.07
CA GLU A 41 27.61 -18.08 15.86
C GLU A 41 27.86 -19.27 14.94
N LEU A 42 27.13 -19.38 13.82
CA LEU A 42 27.38 -20.17 12.60
C LEU A 42 26.38 -19.60 11.56
N ASP A 43 26.66 -19.26 10.30
CA ASP A 43 27.69 -19.72 9.40
C ASP A 43 27.77 -18.72 8.23
N ALA A 44 28.99 -18.34 7.86
CA ALA A 44 29.28 -17.43 6.75
C ALA A 44 29.30 -18.20 5.42
N LYS A 45 28.14 -18.32 4.75
CA LYS A 45 28.09 -18.88 3.39
C LYS A 45 28.34 -17.81 2.33
N LYS A 46 29.62 -17.71 1.98
CA LYS A 46 30.19 -17.14 0.77
C LYS A 46 29.69 -17.89 -0.48
N SER A 47 28.94 -17.23 -1.37
CA SER A 47 28.85 -17.67 -2.77
C SER A 47 28.38 -16.56 -3.71
N GLU A 48 29.29 -16.27 -4.64
CA GLU A 48 29.10 -15.91 -6.05
C GLU A 48 28.63 -14.53 -6.50
N ALA A 49 29.62 -13.87 -7.12
CA ALA A 49 29.56 -12.71 -7.97
C ALA A 49 28.46 -12.80 -9.03
N LYS A 50 27.44 -11.96 -8.88
CA LYS A 50 26.53 -11.59 -9.97
C LYS A 50 27.10 -10.40 -10.74
N LYS A 51 27.26 -10.61 -12.05
CA LYS A 51 27.63 -9.62 -13.07
C LYS A 51 26.84 -8.30 -12.90
N PRO A 52 27.49 -7.12 -13.02
CA PRO A 52 26.78 -5.85 -13.05
C PRO A 52 26.00 -5.75 -14.37
N ASN A 53 24.67 -5.88 -14.29
CA ASN A 53 23.80 -5.53 -15.40
C ASN A 53 23.71 -4.01 -15.48
N ALA A 54 24.21 -3.45 -16.58
CA ALA A 54 24.22 -2.03 -16.88
C ALA A 54 22.80 -1.51 -17.11
N SER A 55 22.07 -1.22 -16.05
CA SER A 55 20.85 -0.41 -16.10
C SER A 55 21.18 1.01 -15.68
N ASN A 56 21.16 1.91 -16.68
CA ASN A 56 21.16 3.37 -16.63
C ASN A 56 20.93 3.98 -15.22
N PRO A 57 21.93 4.65 -14.62
CA PRO A 57 21.75 5.39 -13.39
C PRO A 57 21.01 6.68 -13.71
N THR A 58 19.67 6.64 -13.67
CA THR A 58 18.89 7.88 -13.56
C THR A 58 19.31 8.54 -12.26
N LEU A 59 20.13 9.60 -12.37
CA LEU A 59 20.54 10.53 -11.33
C LEU A 59 19.31 11.10 -10.63
N LYS A 60 18.73 10.32 -9.70
CA LYS A 60 17.90 10.86 -8.62
C LYS A 60 18.86 11.72 -7.81
N GLN A 61 18.87 13.02 -8.11
CA GLN A 61 19.42 14.04 -7.24
C GLN A 61 18.91 13.75 -5.83
N ARG A 62 19.79 13.20 -5.00
CA ARG A 62 19.61 13.16 -3.56
C ARG A 62 19.70 14.62 -3.12
N VAL A 63 18.58 15.33 -3.22
CA VAL A 63 18.41 16.64 -2.60
C VAL A 63 18.79 16.43 -1.14
N GLY A 64 19.90 17.06 -0.74
CA GLY A 64 20.52 16.87 0.55
C GLY A 64 19.45 16.98 1.63
N LYS A 65 19.33 15.93 2.45
CA LYS A 65 18.41 15.86 3.58
C LYS A 65 18.84 16.96 4.55
N THR A 66 18.22 18.13 4.44
CA THR A 66 18.40 19.24 5.36
C THR A 66 18.14 18.72 6.77
N PRO A 67 18.98 19.07 7.76
CA PRO A 67 18.78 18.63 9.13
C PRO A 67 17.40 19.12 9.60
N ALA A 68 16.52 18.18 9.92
CA ALA A 68 15.16 18.46 10.36
C ALA A 68 15.22 19.41 11.56
N LYS A 69 14.53 20.56 11.46
CA LYS A 69 14.47 21.50 12.58
C LYS A 69 13.78 20.78 13.75
N LYS A 70 14.43 20.75 14.90
CA LYS A 70 13.82 20.26 16.14
C LYS A 70 12.74 21.27 16.55
N MET A 71 11.50 21.05 16.12
CA MET A 71 10.34 21.82 16.60
C MET A 71 10.12 21.55 18.09
N SER A 72 9.67 22.58 18.81
CA SER A 72 9.33 22.47 20.23
C SER A 72 8.07 21.61 20.43
N GLU A 73 7.92 21.00 21.61
CA GLU A 73 6.74 20.18 21.91
C GLU A 73 5.44 20.99 21.91
N ALA A 74 5.51 22.26 22.32
CA ALA A 74 4.36 23.17 22.30
C ALA A 74 3.84 23.42 20.87
N GLU A 75 4.74 23.65 19.91
CA GLU A 75 4.38 23.82 18.49
C GLU A 75 3.81 22.52 17.90
N LYS A 76 4.38 21.37 18.25
CA LYS A 76 3.86 20.06 17.81
C LYS A 76 2.43 19.83 18.30
N ALA A 77 2.13 20.17 19.55
CA ALA A 77 0.78 20.04 20.09
C ALA A 77 -0.23 20.97 19.40
N GLN A 78 0.18 22.16 18.97
CA GLN A 78 -0.67 23.07 18.19
C GLN A 78 -0.93 22.52 16.78
N LEU A 79 0.14 22.08 16.09
CA LEU A 79 0.02 21.45 14.76
C LEU A 79 -0.85 20.19 14.80
N GLU A 80 -0.78 19.43 15.90
CA GLU A 80 -1.62 18.25 16.08
C GLU A 80 -3.10 18.60 16.18
N LYS A 81 -3.47 19.62 16.97
CA LYS A 81 -4.86 20.08 17.08
C LYS A 81 -5.39 20.59 15.74
N GLU A 82 -4.56 21.32 15.00
CA GLU A 82 -4.90 21.82 13.68
C GLU A 82 -5.08 20.70 12.65
N ALA A 83 -4.17 19.72 12.65
CA ALA A 83 -4.26 18.54 11.80
C ALA A 83 -5.53 17.73 12.08
N ILE A 84 -5.88 17.53 13.35
CA ILE A 84 -7.12 16.84 13.76
C ILE A 84 -8.35 17.58 13.20
N ALA A 85 -8.41 18.90 13.37
CA ALA A 85 -9.53 19.71 12.89
C ALA A 85 -9.67 19.62 11.36
N GLU A 86 -8.58 19.79 10.63
CA GLU A 86 -8.56 19.72 9.16
C GLU A 86 -8.96 18.32 8.65
N ILE A 87 -8.50 17.25 9.31
CA ILE A 87 -8.89 15.88 8.92
C ILE A 87 -10.37 15.65 9.18
N LYS A 88 -10.91 16.09 10.33
CA LYS A 88 -12.33 15.92 10.64
C LYS A 88 -13.21 16.68 9.64
N GLU A 89 -12.88 17.93 9.34
CA GLU A 89 -13.60 18.73 8.35
C GLU A 89 -13.55 18.07 6.96
N GLY A 90 -12.36 17.67 6.52
CA GLY A 90 -12.19 17.03 5.23
C GLY A 90 -12.88 15.66 5.14
N LEU A 91 -12.95 14.89 6.23
CA LEU A 91 -13.69 13.63 6.27
C LEU A 91 -15.20 13.84 6.13
N VAL A 92 -15.76 14.90 6.72
CA VAL A 92 -17.17 15.26 6.55
C VAL A 92 -17.45 15.61 5.09
N ALA A 93 -16.61 16.43 4.46
CA ALA A 93 -16.75 16.77 3.05
C ALA A 93 -16.55 15.56 2.12
N HIS A 94 -15.71 14.62 2.51
CA HIS A 94 -15.40 13.40 1.76
C HIS A 94 -16.44 12.28 1.97
N LEU A 95 -17.42 12.46 2.85
CA LEU A 95 -18.48 11.50 3.14
C LEU A 95 -19.59 11.50 2.07
N THR A 96 -19.21 11.54 0.80
CA THR A 96 -20.14 11.35 -0.32
C THR A 96 -20.18 9.87 -0.73
N PRO A 97 -21.32 9.36 -1.24
CA PRO A 97 -21.46 7.96 -1.64
C PRO A 97 -20.38 7.51 -2.64
N ASP A 98 -19.95 8.40 -3.54
CA ASP A 98 -18.91 8.11 -4.53
C ASP A 98 -17.49 8.01 -3.94
N ASN A 99 -17.29 8.57 -2.74
CA ASN A 99 -15.99 8.65 -2.08
C ASN A 99 -15.91 7.78 -0.81
N LEU A 100 -16.95 6.99 -0.53
CA LEU A 100 -17.02 6.14 0.67
C LEU A 100 -15.85 5.14 0.76
N HIS A 101 -15.28 4.73 -0.37
CA HIS A 101 -14.19 3.76 -0.42
C HIS A 101 -12.83 4.37 -0.75
N LYS A 102 -12.75 5.69 -0.94
CA LYS A 102 -11.50 6.35 -1.32
C LYS A 102 -10.70 6.76 -0.08
N PRO A 103 -9.37 6.67 -0.14
CA PRO A 103 -8.51 7.15 0.93
C PRO A 103 -8.61 8.67 1.01
N PHE A 104 -8.93 9.20 2.19
CA PHE A 104 -8.88 10.64 2.43
C PHE A 104 -7.51 11.00 3.05
N CYS A 105 -6.78 11.88 2.37
CA CYS A 105 -5.50 12.42 2.84
C CYS A 105 -5.47 13.93 2.56
N PRO A 106 -5.31 14.80 3.58
CA PRO A 106 -5.21 16.23 3.36
C PRO A 106 -4.04 16.57 2.42
N GLY A 107 -4.29 17.42 1.42
CA GLY A 107 -3.25 17.87 0.49
C GLY A 107 -2.11 18.65 1.18
N SER A 108 -2.43 19.29 2.30
CA SER A 108 -1.51 20.02 3.17
C SER A 108 -0.60 19.12 4.02
N TRP A 109 -0.87 17.80 4.11
CA TRP A 109 -0.15 16.91 5.03
C TRP A 109 1.34 16.85 4.76
N GLY A 110 1.72 16.64 3.51
CA GLY A 110 3.10 16.56 3.06
C GLY A 110 3.94 17.79 3.44
N PRO A 111 3.51 19.02 3.07
CA PRO A 111 4.28 20.23 3.37
C PRO A 111 4.19 20.71 4.82
N LYS A 112 3.06 20.52 5.52
CA LYS A 112 2.81 21.15 6.82
C LYS A 112 3.03 20.23 8.01
N TYR A 113 2.47 19.03 7.97
CA TYR A 113 2.40 18.14 9.14
C TYR A 113 3.49 17.07 9.13
N LYS A 114 3.95 16.64 7.95
CA LYS A 114 4.84 15.48 7.81
C LYS A 114 6.18 15.65 8.53
N GLU A 115 6.75 16.85 8.57
CA GLU A 115 8.04 17.09 9.24
C GLU A 115 7.93 16.95 10.77
N ALA A 116 6.82 17.40 11.35
CA ALA A 116 6.59 17.42 12.79
C ALA A 116 5.96 16.14 13.34
N LEU A 117 4.95 15.61 12.63
CA LEU A 117 4.07 14.52 13.07
C LEU A 117 4.39 13.18 12.39
N GLY A 118 5.17 13.19 11.30
CA GLY A 118 5.56 11.99 10.55
C GLY A 118 4.57 11.59 9.43
N SER A 119 4.60 10.32 9.04
CA SER A 119 3.70 9.80 8.00
C SER A 119 2.25 9.77 8.47
N TYR A 120 1.34 10.15 7.57
CA TYR A 120 -0.09 10.26 7.84
C TYR A 120 -0.69 9.00 8.47
N LYS A 121 -0.48 7.84 7.84
CA LYS A 121 -0.97 6.55 8.39
C LYS A 121 -0.43 6.26 9.79
N SER A 122 0.86 6.54 10.04
CA SER A 122 1.51 6.27 11.32
C SER A 122 0.97 7.16 12.43
N TRP A 123 0.73 8.44 12.12
CA TRP A 123 0.14 9.39 13.05
C TRP A 123 -1.31 9.05 13.36
N LEU A 124 -2.11 8.63 12.37
CA LEU A 124 -3.48 8.19 12.63
C LEU A 124 -3.55 7.00 13.60
N LEU A 125 -2.59 6.07 13.50
CA LEU A 125 -2.51 4.92 14.41
C LEU A 125 -2.19 5.30 15.87
N THR A 126 -1.65 6.49 16.13
CA THR A 126 -1.44 6.98 17.51
C THR A 126 -2.70 7.61 18.11
N LYS A 127 -3.75 7.82 17.30
CA LYS A 127 -5.01 8.49 17.71
C LYS A 127 -6.24 7.59 17.49
N PRO A 128 -6.29 6.40 18.10
CA PRO A 128 -7.41 5.46 17.92
C PRO A 128 -8.72 5.96 18.55
N GLU A 129 -8.65 6.93 19.47
CA GLU A 129 -9.82 7.54 20.10
C GLU A 129 -10.59 8.47 19.16
N GLU A 130 -9.92 9.00 18.13
CA GLU A 130 -10.51 9.96 17.19
C GLU A 130 -10.72 9.36 15.80
N PHE A 131 -9.79 8.49 15.38
CA PHE A 131 -9.77 7.95 14.03
C PHE A 131 -9.68 6.42 14.02
N VAL A 132 -10.41 5.81 13.09
CA VAL A 132 -10.30 4.40 12.74
C VAL A 132 -9.69 4.27 11.35
N VAL A 133 -8.60 3.53 11.26
CA VAL A 133 -7.93 3.23 9.99
C VAL A 133 -8.32 1.81 9.57
N VAL A 134 -8.97 1.68 8.42
CA VAL A 134 -9.35 0.38 7.83
C VAL A 134 -8.52 0.15 6.59
N ASP A 135 -7.72 -0.91 6.56
CA ASP A 135 -6.95 -1.30 5.39
C ASP A 135 -7.89 -1.99 4.37
N VAL A 136 -8.03 -1.42 3.18
CA VAL A 136 -8.89 -1.91 2.10
C VAL A 136 -8.02 -2.24 0.88
N GLU A 137 -7.83 -3.53 0.62
CA GLU A 137 -7.04 -4.06 -0.49
C GLU A 137 -5.61 -3.48 -0.55
N ASN A 138 -5.40 -2.38 -1.29
CA ASN A 138 -4.11 -1.74 -1.55
C ASN A 138 -3.98 -0.33 -0.95
N HIS A 139 -5.04 0.18 -0.30
CA HIS A 139 -5.05 1.50 0.33
C HIS A 139 -5.70 1.40 1.73
N PHE A 140 -5.76 2.51 2.43
CA PHE A 140 -6.43 2.58 3.73
C PHE A 140 -7.48 3.69 3.71
N VAL A 141 -8.62 3.44 4.34
CA VAL A 141 -9.70 4.41 4.51
C VAL A 141 -9.70 4.86 5.97
N VAL A 142 -9.83 6.17 6.18
CA VAL A 142 -9.86 6.79 7.50
C VAL A 142 -11.31 7.17 7.80
N ARG A 143 -11.79 6.83 8.99
CA ARG A 143 -13.13 7.17 9.48
C ARG A 143 -13.03 7.79 10.87
N VAL A 144 -14.00 8.63 11.22
CA VAL A 144 -14.15 9.12 12.59
C VAL A 144 -14.72 7.99 13.44
N VAL A 145 -14.25 7.85 14.68
CA VAL A 145 -14.80 6.85 15.61
C VAL A 145 -16.32 7.02 15.75
N GLY A 146 -17.06 5.93 15.62
CA GLY A 146 -18.53 5.91 15.70
C GLY A 146 -19.26 6.08 14.36
N ASP A 147 -18.56 6.26 13.25
CA ASP A 147 -19.17 6.27 11.91
C ASP A 147 -19.77 4.88 11.57
N PRO A 148 -21.05 4.80 11.17
CA PRO A 148 -21.73 3.52 10.90
C PRO A 148 -21.11 2.75 9.73
N GLY A 149 -20.42 3.42 8.80
CA GLY A 149 -19.75 2.81 7.66
C GLY A 149 -18.46 2.04 8.01
N ILE A 150 -18.00 2.11 9.27
CA ILE A 150 -16.78 1.39 9.70
C ILE A 150 -16.95 -0.13 9.58
N GLU A 151 -18.09 -0.67 10.02
CA GLU A 151 -18.32 -2.12 10.00
C GLU A 151 -18.45 -2.66 8.58
N GLU A 152 -19.09 -1.92 7.68
CA GLU A 152 -19.17 -2.26 6.26
C GLU A 152 -17.77 -2.30 5.60
N LEU A 153 -16.92 -1.33 5.93
CA LEU A 153 -15.54 -1.28 5.42
C LEU A 153 -14.70 -2.44 5.96
N LYS A 154 -14.83 -2.78 7.24
CA LYS A 154 -14.13 -3.92 7.85
C LYS A 154 -14.53 -5.24 7.20
N ASN A 155 -15.83 -5.48 7.02
CA ASN A 155 -16.33 -6.69 6.37
C ASN A 155 -15.81 -6.81 4.93
N ARG A 156 -15.73 -5.70 4.20
CA ARG A 156 -15.16 -5.72 2.85
C ARG A 156 -13.65 -6.01 2.85
N SER A 157 -12.91 -5.55 3.85
CA SER A 157 -11.46 -5.73 3.92
C SER A 157 -11.03 -7.19 4.08
N THR A 158 -11.81 -7.99 4.82
CA THR A 158 -11.47 -9.37 5.15
C THR A 158 -11.61 -10.33 3.96
N ASP A 159 -12.56 -10.05 3.08
CA ASP A 159 -13.05 -11.08 2.15
C ASP A 159 -12.19 -11.24 0.89
N LYS A 160 -11.67 -10.15 0.34
CA LYS A 160 -11.00 -10.20 -0.99
C LYS A 160 -9.48 -10.28 -0.90
N CYS A 161 -8.90 -9.59 0.08
CA CYS A 161 -7.46 -9.49 0.19
C CYS A 161 -6.85 -10.78 0.76
N SER A 162 -7.57 -11.49 1.63
CA SER A 162 -7.09 -12.73 2.25
C SER A 162 -6.97 -13.87 1.22
N TRP A 163 -7.99 -14.10 0.39
CA TRP A 163 -7.99 -15.20 -0.59
C TRP A 163 -6.90 -15.02 -1.65
N THR A 164 -6.79 -13.83 -2.24
CA THR A 164 -5.78 -13.56 -3.28
C THR A 164 -4.35 -13.68 -2.72
N LYS A 165 -4.11 -13.19 -1.50
CA LYS A 165 -2.80 -13.35 -0.82
C LYS A 165 -2.52 -14.82 -0.54
N ASN A 166 -3.51 -15.58 -0.07
CA ASN A 166 -3.37 -17.00 0.21
C ASN A 166 -3.11 -17.81 -1.08
N LEU A 167 -3.77 -17.47 -2.19
CA LEU A 167 -3.54 -18.11 -3.49
C LEU A 167 -2.13 -17.81 -4.02
N ASN A 168 -1.69 -16.56 -3.96
CA ASN A 168 -0.33 -16.20 -4.37
C ASN A 168 0.73 -16.86 -3.48
N LYS A 169 0.48 -16.96 -2.17
CA LYS A 169 1.33 -17.70 -1.24
C LYS A 169 1.39 -19.18 -1.59
N ALA A 170 0.24 -19.82 -1.84
CA ALA A 170 0.18 -21.22 -2.24
C ALA A 170 0.88 -21.48 -3.58
N TRP A 171 0.73 -20.57 -4.56
CA TRP A 171 1.43 -20.67 -5.84
C TRP A 171 2.94 -20.51 -5.69
N THR A 172 3.39 -19.56 -4.86
CA THR A 172 4.81 -19.36 -4.56
C THR A 172 5.41 -20.59 -3.89
N ASP A 173 4.67 -21.20 -2.97
CA ASP A 173 5.06 -22.42 -2.27
C ASP A 173 5.08 -23.65 -3.20
N TYR A 174 4.11 -23.77 -4.11
CA TYR A 174 4.16 -24.77 -5.18
C TYR A 174 5.41 -24.59 -6.05
N CYS A 175 5.71 -23.34 -6.45
CA CYS A 175 6.90 -23.04 -7.25
C CYS A 175 8.22 -23.31 -6.52
N SER A 176 8.27 -23.23 -5.19
CA SER A 176 9.48 -23.54 -4.42
C SER A 176 9.74 -25.04 -4.31
N HIS A 177 8.69 -25.86 -4.27
CA HIS A 177 8.78 -27.31 -4.15
C HIS A 177 8.87 -28.05 -5.49
N ILE A 178 8.27 -27.49 -6.56
CA ILE A 178 8.25 -28.12 -7.88
C ILE A 178 9.31 -27.49 -8.81
N PRO A 179 10.22 -28.29 -9.39
CA PRO A 179 11.19 -27.83 -10.38
C PRO A 179 10.51 -27.14 -11.56
N ARG A 180 11.18 -26.16 -12.16
CA ARG A 180 10.57 -25.27 -13.15
C ARG A 180 10.00 -26.00 -14.36
N GLU A 181 10.61 -27.12 -14.74
CA GLU A 181 10.24 -27.97 -15.86
C GLU A 181 8.93 -28.73 -15.63
N LYS A 182 8.54 -28.91 -14.36
CA LYS A 182 7.35 -29.67 -13.93
C LYS A 182 6.23 -28.78 -13.40
N ARG A 183 6.40 -27.47 -13.37
CA ARG A 183 5.37 -26.54 -12.88
C ARG A 183 4.23 -26.49 -13.90
N ASP A 184 3.11 -27.12 -13.57
CA ASP A 184 1.89 -27.04 -14.34
C ASP A 184 0.83 -26.27 -13.57
N PHE A 185 0.29 -25.23 -14.21
CA PHE A 185 -0.80 -24.44 -13.65
C PHE A 185 -2.10 -25.26 -13.52
N GLN A 186 -2.36 -26.20 -14.43
CA GLN A 186 -3.53 -27.07 -14.38
C GLN A 186 -3.46 -28.05 -13.21
N GLU A 187 -2.27 -28.60 -12.93
CA GLU A 187 -2.06 -29.47 -11.77
C GLU A 187 -2.33 -28.70 -10.47
N PHE A 188 -1.78 -27.48 -10.34
CA PHE A 188 -2.01 -26.62 -9.18
C PHE A 188 -3.48 -26.27 -8.96
N ILE A 189 -4.19 -25.86 -10.02
CA ILE A 189 -5.62 -25.54 -9.95
C ILE A 189 -6.49 -26.80 -9.77
N GLY A 190 -6.00 -27.96 -10.21
CA GLY A 190 -6.70 -29.25 -10.10
C GLY A 190 -7.02 -29.67 -8.66
N VAL A 191 -6.23 -29.18 -7.69
CA VAL A 191 -6.43 -29.41 -6.26
C VAL A 191 -7.61 -28.62 -5.69
N LEU A 192 -8.06 -27.55 -6.37
CA LEU A 192 -9.18 -26.74 -5.89
C LEU A 192 -10.52 -27.50 -5.97
N PRO A 193 -11.47 -27.24 -5.05
CA PRO A 193 -12.80 -27.85 -5.11
C PRO A 193 -13.46 -27.63 -6.47
N GLN A 194 -14.15 -28.66 -6.96
CA GLN A 194 -14.85 -28.64 -8.25
C GLN A 194 -15.75 -27.39 -8.47
N PRO A 195 -16.55 -26.89 -7.51
CA PRO A 195 -17.37 -25.70 -7.72
C PRO A 195 -16.56 -24.42 -8.03
N VAL A 196 -15.31 -24.33 -7.55
CA VAL A 196 -14.40 -23.21 -7.85
C VAL A 196 -13.79 -23.35 -9.25
N ARG A 197 -13.62 -24.58 -9.74
CA ARG A 197 -13.09 -24.85 -11.08
C ARG A 197 -14.13 -24.54 -12.17
N GLU A 198 -15.39 -24.87 -11.93
CA GLU A 198 -16.48 -24.69 -12.89
C GLU A 198 -16.86 -23.21 -13.11
N THR A 199 -16.74 -22.37 -12.08
CA THR A 199 -17.00 -20.93 -12.19
C THR A 199 -16.07 -20.21 -13.18
N LYS A 200 -14.86 -20.73 -13.40
CA LYS A 200 -13.90 -20.17 -14.37
C LYS A 200 -14.25 -20.55 -15.82
N ALA A 201 -14.82 -21.73 -16.04
CA ALA A 201 -15.20 -22.18 -17.39
C ALA A 201 -16.28 -21.26 -18.00
N LYS A 202 -17.23 -20.80 -17.18
CA LYS A 202 -18.34 -19.96 -17.63
C LYS A 202 -17.97 -18.50 -17.93
N ALA A 203 -16.90 -17.98 -17.32
CA ALA A 203 -16.47 -16.59 -17.50
C ALA A 203 -15.62 -16.37 -18.77
N VAL A 204 -14.90 -17.42 -19.22
CA VAL A 204 -14.04 -17.33 -20.41
C VAL A 204 -14.83 -17.49 -21.71
N GLU A 205 -15.95 -18.23 -21.69
CA GLU A 205 -16.79 -18.43 -22.87
C GLU A 205 -17.62 -17.18 -23.27
N ALA A 206 -17.84 -16.25 -22.34
CA ALA A 206 -18.62 -15.04 -22.58
C ALA A 206 -17.80 -13.81 -23.04
N THR A 207 -16.47 -13.90 -23.08
CA THR A 207 -15.61 -12.72 -23.30
C THR A 207 -14.48 -12.97 -24.30
N VAL A 208 -14.75 -13.70 -25.38
CA VAL A 208 -13.93 -13.61 -26.58
C VAL A 208 -14.56 -12.56 -27.50
N PRO A 209 -14.14 -11.28 -27.44
CA PRO A 209 -14.47 -10.36 -28.52
C PRO A 209 -13.88 -10.96 -29.80
N ALA A 210 -14.75 -11.22 -30.78
CA ALA A 210 -14.41 -11.70 -32.10
C ALA A 210 -13.24 -10.88 -32.67
N SER A 211 -12.03 -11.37 -32.44
CA SER A 211 -10.81 -10.76 -32.92
C SER A 211 -10.85 -10.93 -34.43
N LYS A 212 -11.08 -9.80 -35.11
CA LYS A 212 -11.02 -9.66 -36.57
C LYS A 212 -9.85 -10.48 -37.08
N LYS A 213 -10.22 -11.51 -37.83
CA LYS A 213 -9.42 -12.36 -38.71
C LYS A 213 -8.38 -11.49 -39.43
N ARG A 214 -7.18 -11.36 -38.87
CA ARG A 214 -6.03 -10.77 -39.56
C ARG A 214 -5.57 -11.84 -40.53
N LYS A 215 -5.93 -11.63 -41.80
CA LYS A 215 -5.57 -12.44 -42.96
C LYS A 215 -4.06 -12.67 -42.96
N ALA A 216 -3.65 -13.91 -42.73
CA ALA A 216 -2.29 -14.35 -42.88
C ALA A 216 -1.88 -14.21 -44.35
N GLU A 217 -0.73 -13.57 -44.57
CA GLU A 217 0.03 -13.63 -45.81
C GLU A 217 1.19 -14.61 -45.58
N PRO A 218 1.43 -15.56 -46.48
CA PRO A 218 2.34 -16.67 -46.23
C PRO A 218 3.80 -16.32 -46.50
N GLU A 219 4.65 -16.76 -45.59
CA GLU A 219 5.82 -17.59 -45.85
C GLU A 219 6.75 -17.21 -47.02
N LYS A 220 7.93 -16.66 -46.68
CA LYS A 220 9.16 -16.99 -47.41
C LYS A 220 10.28 -17.32 -46.44
N ALA A 221 10.64 -18.61 -46.46
CA ALA A 221 11.87 -19.17 -45.94
C ALA A 221 13.10 -18.63 -46.69
N ALA A 222 14.15 -18.26 -45.95
CA ALA A 222 15.54 -18.25 -46.43
C ALA A 222 16.52 -18.18 -45.22
N THR A 223 16.84 -19.35 -44.67
CA THR A 223 18.19 -19.93 -44.67
C THR A 223 19.40 -19.06 -44.28
N GLN A 224 20.00 -19.48 -43.16
CA GLN A 224 21.45 -19.62 -42.85
C GLN A 224 22.32 -18.43 -42.39
N LYS A 225 22.96 -18.71 -41.23
CA LYS A 225 24.39 -18.53 -40.85
C LYS A 225 25.18 -17.43 -41.56
N THR A 226 25.92 -16.62 -40.79
CA THR A 226 27.40 -16.51 -40.84
C THR A 226 27.91 -15.69 -39.65
N GLN A 227 29.06 -16.11 -39.11
CA GLN A 227 29.90 -15.45 -38.11
C GLN A 227 30.50 -14.12 -38.64
N LYS A 228 31.47 -13.55 -37.91
CA LYS A 228 32.44 -12.49 -38.28
C LYS A 228 32.08 -11.14 -37.65
N ASP A 229 32.62 -10.83 -36.47
CA ASP A 229 33.98 -10.30 -36.29
C ASP A 229 34.13 -8.98 -37.07
N GLN A 230 33.96 -7.86 -36.36
CA GLN A 230 34.70 -6.62 -36.61
C GLN A 230 34.41 -5.57 -35.53
N SER A 231 35.47 -5.32 -34.76
CA SER A 231 35.86 -4.03 -34.21
C SER A 231 35.61 -2.89 -35.21
N PRO A 232 35.26 -1.69 -34.73
CA PRO A 232 36.26 -0.63 -34.86
C PRO A 232 36.41 0.23 -33.61
N GLU A 233 37.68 0.31 -33.22
CA GLU A 233 38.37 1.41 -32.59
C GLU A 233 37.97 2.77 -33.20
N VAL A 234 37.37 3.65 -32.40
CA VAL A 234 37.36 5.09 -32.67
C VAL A 234 37.80 5.82 -31.40
N LYS A 235 39.08 6.19 -31.45
CA LYS A 235 39.80 7.10 -30.57
C LYS A 235 39.68 8.50 -31.17
N VAL A 236 39.01 9.44 -30.51
CA VAL A 236 39.25 10.88 -30.71
C VAL A 236 39.00 11.61 -29.38
N GLU A 237 40.10 12.10 -28.81
CA GLU A 237 40.21 13.20 -27.84
C GLU A 237 39.45 14.44 -28.36
N ASP A 238 38.88 15.32 -27.55
CA ASP A 238 39.53 16.59 -27.17
C ASP A 238 38.41 17.44 -26.53
N GLU A 239 38.47 17.72 -25.23
CA GLU A 239 38.86 19.02 -24.66
C GLU A 239 37.91 20.19 -25.05
N SER A 240 37.10 20.67 -24.09
CA SER A 240 36.98 22.11 -23.76
C SER A 240 35.79 22.45 -22.84
N LYS A 241 36.14 22.81 -21.61
CA LYS A 241 35.51 23.87 -20.77
C LYS A 241 35.30 25.15 -21.61
N PRO A 242 34.39 26.10 -21.28
CA PRO A 242 34.40 26.79 -19.98
C PRO A 242 33.08 27.42 -19.46
N ALA A 243 33.17 27.92 -18.22
CA ALA A 243 32.58 29.16 -17.69
C ALA A 243 31.05 29.33 -17.50
N SER A 244 30.66 29.40 -16.22
CA SER A 244 29.58 30.23 -15.66
C SER A 244 29.76 31.72 -16.05
N PRO A 245 28.72 32.60 -16.07
CA PRO A 245 28.29 33.24 -14.82
C PRO A 245 26.85 33.84 -14.72
N ALA A 246 26.52 34.26 -13.50
CA ALA A 246 25.79 35.49 -13.11
C ALA A 246 24.23 35.59 -13.14
N LYS A 247 23.68 35.61 -11.91
CA LYS A 247 22.85 36.68 -11.29
C LYS A 247 21.99 37.56 -12.22
N LYS A 248 20.66 37.55 -12.01
CA LYS A 248 19.82 38.77 -12.11
C LYS A 248 18.73 38.81 -11.02
N LYS A 249 18.93 39.74 -10.08
CA LYS A 249 17.90 40.34 -9.23
C LYS A 249 16.91 41.10 -10.13
N LYS A 250 15.60 41.04 -9.85
CA LYS A 250 14.66 42.09 -10.28
C LYS A 250 13.87 42.59 -9.08
N LYS A 251 13.96 43.91 -8.90
CA LYS A 251 13.36 44.75 -7.87
C LYS A 251 12.08 45.39 -8.45
N VAL A 252 11.02 45.39 -7.63
CA VAL A 252 9.97 46.42 -7.40
C VAL A 252 9.38 47.21 -8.58
N LYS A 253 8.05 47.31 -8.60
CA LYS A 253 7.27 48.54 -8.84
C LYS A 253 6.08 48.49 -7.86
N ALA A 254 6.01 49.40 -6.89
CA ALA A 254 5.47 50.77 -6.94
C ALA A 254 3.96 50.73 -6.68
#